data_AF-A0A8C6DAW9-F1
#
_entry.id   AF-A0A8C6DAW9-F1
#
_cell.length_a   1.000
_cell.length_b   1.000
_cell.length_c   1.000
_cell.angle_alpha   90.00
_cell.angle_beta   90.00
_cell.angle_gamma   90.00
#
_symmetry.space_group_name_H-M   'P 1'
#
loop_
_entity.id
_entity.type
_entity.pdbx_description
1 polymer ?
#
loop_
_entity_poly.entity_id
_entity_poly.type
_entity_poly.pdbx_seq_one_letter_code
_entity_poly.pdbx_strand_id
1 'polypeptide(L)'
;MKPPSCKFKDVRRNVQKDRELKSYGIQDIFVFCTRVELSKYNVPNLLDLYHQYGIFSHHHPIPDGGTPDITSCCEIMEELEICLKNNPKTLKHCYGGLGRFCLVATCLPLYLSDRISPQQAMTIIKQYNYLHEFQDKLAVHLSSRDTLSRSVSR
;
A
#
# COMPACT_ATOMS: atom_id res chain seq x y z
N MET A 1 -15.96 6.69 -10.68
CA MET A 1 -14.76 5.84 -10.78
C MET A 1 -14.17 5.73 -9.37
N LYS A 2 -14.23 4.56 -8.71
CA LYS A 2 -13.90 4.38 -7.28
C LYS A 2 -12.46 3.84 -7.15
N PRO A 3 -11.53 4.56 -6.49
CA PRO A 3 -10.27 3.97 -6.05
C PRO A 3 -10.54 2.97 -4.90
N PRO A 4 -9.70 1.93 -4.71
CA PRO A 4 -9.99 0.83 -3.80
C PRO A 4 -9.58 1.19 -2.37
N SER A 5 -10.53 1.69 -1.59
CA SER A 5 -10.48 1.62 -0.12
C SER A 5 -10.53 0.15 0.29
N CYS A 6 -9.43 -0.35 0.83
CA CYS A 6 -9.22 -1.74 1.21
C CYS A 6 -10.10 -2.12 2.43
N LYS A 7 -11.31 -2.65 2.20
CA LYS A 7 -12.13 -3.28 3.25
C LYS A 7 -11.66 -4.72 3.48
N PHE A 8 -10.90 -4.91 4.56
CA PHE A 8 -10.14 -6.11 4.93
C PHE A 8 -10.97 -7.40 5.14
N LYS A 9 -12.31 -7.37 5.08
CA LYS A 9 -13.16 -8.56 5.26
C LYS A 9 -13.99 -8.97 4.03
N ASP A 10 -14.09 -8.13 3.00
CA ASP A 10 -14.93 -8.42 1.81
C ASP A 10 -14.33 -8.00 0.47
N VAL A 11 -13.12 -7.44 0.44
CA VAL A 11 -12.46 -7.08 -0.82
C VAL A 11 -11.71 -8.29 -1.35
N ARG A 12 -12.40 -9.09 -2.17
CA ARG A 12 -11.72 -9.94 -3.15
C ARG A 12 -10.89 -9.01 -4.03
N ARG A 13 -9.56 -9.13 -3.99
CA ARG A 13 -8.69 -8.43 -4.92
C ARG A 13 -9.12 -8.76 -6.33
N ASN A 14 -9.41 -7.72 -7.09
CA ASN A 14 -9.73 -7.89 -8.49
C ASN A 14 -8.44 -7.65 -9.29
N VAL A 15 -7.83 -8.74 -9.75
CA VAL A 15 -6.64 -8.71 -10.63
C VAL A 15 -6.86 -7.81 -11.86
N GLN A 16 -8.11 -7.61 -12.28
CA GLN A 16 -8.46 -6.69 -13.35
C GLN A 16 -8.23 -5.21 -12.99
N LYS A 17 -8.41 -4.82 -11.72
CA LYS A 17 -8.08 -3.46 -11.23
C LYS A 17 -6.58 -3.24 -11.18
N ASP A 18 -5.81 -4.29 -10.97
CA ASP A 18 -4.34 -4.20 -10.96
C ASP A 18 -3.80 -3.88 -12.37
N ARG A 19 -4.55 -4.17 -13.44
CA ARG A 19 -4.22 -3.71 -14.80
C ARG A 19 -4.28 -2.17 -14.91
N GLU A 20 -5.13 -1.52 -14.13
CA GLU A 20 -5.23 -0.05 -14.10
C GLU A 20 -3.97 0.59 -13.50
N LEU A 21 -3.18 -0.15 -12.70
CA LEU A 21 -1.89 0.35 -12.16
C LEU A 21 -0.95 0.82 -13.27
N LYS A 22 -0.92 0.09 -14.39
CA LYS A 22 -0.16 0.50 -15.57
C LYS A 22 -0.68 1.79 -16.18
N SER A 23 -2.01 1.99 -16.19
CA SER A 23 -2.62 3.24 -16.69
C SER A 23 -2.27 4.46 -15.82
N TYR A 24 -1.99 4.23 -14.53
CA TYR A 24 -1.45 5.26 -13.63
C TYR A 24 0.06 5.48 -13.79
N GLY A 25 0.72 4.71 -14.66
CA GLY A 25 2.15 4.82 -14.97
C GLY A 25 3.06 4.16 -13.93
N ILE A 26 2.54 3.23 -13.14
CA ILE A 26 3.30 2.46 -12.16
C ILE A 26 4.21 1.47 -12.88
N GLN A 27 5.48 1.46 -12.50
CA GLN A 27 6.51 0.60 -13.12
C GLN A 27 7.10 -0.38 -12.12
N ASP A 28 7.27 0.02 -10.87
CA ASP A 28 7.82 -0.79 -9.79
C ASP A 28 6.77 -1.04 -8.72
N ILE A 29 6.67 -2.30 -8.27
CA ILE A 29 5.81 -2.74 -7.17
C ILE A 29 6.61 -3.53 -6.16
N PHE A 30 6.53 -3.14 -4.90
CA PHE A 30 7.04 -3.92 -3.78
C PHE A 30 5.93 -4.78 -3.20
N VAL A 31 6.17 -6.09 -3.08
CA VAL A 31 5.23 -7.07 -2.53
C VAL A 31 5.80 -7.66 -1.25
N PHE A 32 5.13 -7.40 -0.12
CA PHE A 32 5.57 -7.89 1.19
C PHE A 32 4.84 -9.15 1.68
N CYS A 33 3.94 -9.70 0.86
CA CYS A 33 3.22 -10.92 1.19
C CYS A 33 4.07 -12.16 0.94
N THR A 34 4.02 -13.13 1.86
CA THR A 34 4.60 -14.46 1.65
C THR A 34 3.85 -15.22 0.55
N ARG A 35 4.49 -16.22 -0.06
CA ARG A 35 3.82 -17.09 -1.07
C ARG A 35 2.62 -17.84 -0.49
N VAL A 36 2.68 -18.21 0.79
CA VAL A 36 1.58 -18.85 1.52
C VAL A 36 0.38 -17.91 1.59
N GLU A 37 0.62 -16.63 1.91
CA GLU A 37 -0.43 -15.61 1.93
C GLU A 37 -1.01 -15.36 0.53
N LEU A 38 -0.17 -15.22 -0.50
CA LEU A 38 -0.65 -15.05 -1.88
C LEU A 38 -1.59 -16.19 -2.30
N SER A 39 -1.25 -17.43 -1.94
CA SER A 39 -2.09 -18.61 -2.18
C SER A 39 -3.39 -18.55 -1.36
N LYS A 40 -3.29 -18.24 -0.06
CA LYS A 40 -4.45 -18.07 0.85
C LYS A 40 -5.44 -17.03 0.34
N TYR A 41 -4.94 -15.99 -0.32
CA TYR A 41 -5.76 -14.92 -0.89
C TYR A 41 -6.21 -15.18 -2.34
N ASN A 42 -6.03 -16.40 -2.85
CA ASN A 42 -6.39 -16.81 -4.21
C ASN A 42 -5.70 -15.98 -5.32
N VAL A 43 -4.47 -15.53 -5.07
CA VAL A 43 -3.63 -14.81 -6.05
C VAL A 43 -2.20 -15.39 -6.12
N PRO A 44 -2.03 -16.72 -6.29
CA PRO A 44 -0.71 -17.36 -6.26
C PRO A 44 0.24 -16.86 -7.36
N ASN A 45 -0.31 -16.47 -8.52
CA ASN A 45 0.44 -16.05 -9.70
C ASN A 45 0.54 -14.51 -9.81
N LEU A 46 0.36 -13.78 -8.71
CA LEU A 46 0.31 -12.30 -8.75
C LEU A 46 1.60 -11.68 -9.30
N LEU A 47 2.75 -12.23 -8.92
CA LEU A 47 4.06 -11.74 -9.38
C LEU A 47 4.22 -11.93 -10.89
N ASP A 48 3.83 -13.10 -11.40
CA ASP A 48 3.86 -13.40 -12.83
C ASP A 48 2.93 -12.48 -13.62
N LEU A 49 1.76 -12.17 -13.05
CA LEU A 49 0.80 -11.24 -13.65
C LEU A 49 1.38 -9.81 -13.74
N TYR A 50 2.04 -9.32 -12.69
CA TYR A 50 2.74 -8.03 -12.76
C TYR A 50 3.80 -8.03 -13.85
N HIS A 51 4.60 -9.09 -13.91
CA HIS A 51 5.61 -9.24 -14.95
C HIS A 51 4.99 -9.22 -16.37
N GLN A 52 3.91 -9.97 -16.60
CA GLN A 52 3.18 -9.96 -17.88
C GLN A 52 2.61 -8.59 -18.24
N TYR A 53 2.27 -7.77 -17.24
CA TYR A 53 1.83 -6.40 -17.44
C TYR A 53 2.99 -5.41 -17.63
N GLY A 54 4.24 -5.86 -17.60
CA GLY A 54 5.42 -5.01 -17.70
C GLY A 54 5.64 -4.14 -16.46
N ILE A 55 5.20 -4.64 -15.31
CA ILE A 55 5.46 -4.05 -13.99
C ILE A 55 6.53 -4.91 -13.33
N PHE A 56 7.60 -4.27 -12.86
CA PHE A 56 8.67 -4.93 -12.13
C PHE A 56 8.26 -5.15 -10.68
N SER A 57 8.33 -6.40 -10.22
CA SER A 57 7.92 -6.77 -8.86
C SER A 57 9.13 -7.10 -7.98
N HIS A 58 9.31 -6.34 -6.91
CA HIS A 58 10.29 -6.56 -5.84
C HIS A 58 9.63 -7.38 -4.73
N HIS A 59 9.96 -8.66 -4.62
CA HIS A 59 9.29 -9.58 -3.67
C HIS A 59 10.10 -9.76 -2.39
N HIS A 60 9.65 -9.10 -1.32
CA HIS A 60 10.32 -9.09 0.00
C HIS A 60 9.37 -9.59 1.09
N PRO A 61 9.22 -10.93 1.25
CA PRO A 61 8.20 -11.48 2.13
C PRO A 61 8.43 -11.14 3.61
N ILE A 62 7.45 -10.47 4.23
CA ILE A 62 7.44 -10.18 5.67
C ILE A 62 6.27 -10.95 6.30
N PRO A 63 6.51 -11.81 7.30
CA PRO A 63 5.44 -12.53 8.00
C PRO A 63 4.38 -11.58 8.56
N ASP A 64 3.11 -12.01 8.54
CA ASP A 64 2.02 -11.18 9.07
C ASP A 64 2.20 -10.93 10.57
N GLY A 65 2.06 -9.68 11.00
CA GLY A 65 2.38 -9.24 12.37
C GLY A 65 3.89 -9.21 12.72
N GLY A 66 4.77 -9.58 11.78
CA GLY A 66 6.21 -9.54 11.96
C GLY A 66 6.89 -8.29 11.41
N THR A 67 8.21 -8.27 11.52
CA THR A 67 9.11 -7.25 10.97
C THR A 67 10.17 -7.93 10.09
N PRO A 68 10.69 -7.27 9.05
CA PRO A 68 11.89 -7.77 8.36
C PRO A 68 13.07 -7.77 9.34
N ASP A 69 14.04 -8.67 9.14
CA ASP A 69 15.35 -8.52 9.75
C ASP A 69 16.10 -7.32 9.17
N ILE A 70 17.19 -6.90 9.81
CA ILE A 70 17.90 -5.69 9.39
C ILE A 70 18.50 -5.80 7.99
N THR A 71 18.98 -6.99 7.60
CA THR A 71 19.57 -7.22 6.27
C THR A 71 18.50 -7.08 5.20
N SER A 72 17.36 -7.77 5.35
CA SER A 72 16.22 -7.63 4.44
C SER A 72 15.67 -6.20 4.42
N CYS A 73 15.62 -5.51 5.57
CA CYS A 73 15.18 -4.13 5.63
C CYS A 73 16.10 -3.19 4.83
N CYS A 74 17.42 -3.35 4.97
CA CYS A 74 18.42 -2.59 4.22
C CYS A 74 18.27 -2.80 2.70
N GLU A 75 18.14 -4.05 2.25
CA GLU A 75 17.91 -4.38 0.84
C GLU A 75 16.65 -3.68 0.29
N ILE A 76 15.54 -3.72 1.03
CA ILE A 76 14.31 -3.02 0.67
C ILE A 76 14.55 -1.50 0.56
N MET A 77 15.30 -0.90 1.50
CA MET A 77 15.58 0.54 1.48
C MET A 77 16.44 0.95 0.29
N GLU A 78 17.49 0.18 -0.03
CA GLU A 78 18.38 0.42 -1.17
C GLU A 78 17.61 0.35 -2.50
N GLU A 79 16.82 -0.70 -2.71
CA GLU A 79 15.98 -0.83 -3.91
C GLU A 79 14.95 0.32 -4.00
N LEU A 80 14.32 0.67 -2.88
CA LEU A 80 13.39 1.80 -2.83
C LEU A 80 14.06 3.12 -3.19
N GLU A 81 15.26 3.38 -2.69
CA GLU A 81 16.01 4.59 -3.00
C GLU A 81 16.37 4.66 -4.50
N ILE A 82 16.82 3.53 -5.07
CA ILE A 82 17.11 3.41 -6.50
C ILE A 82 15.85 3.68 -7.34
N CYS A 83 14.73 3.05 -7.01
CA CYS A 83 13.45 3.27 -7.69
C CYS A 83 13.02 4.74 -7.62
N LEU A 84 13.14 5.38 -6.44
CA LEU A 84 12.79 6.79 -6.27
C LEU A 84 13.68 7.75 -7.07
N LYS A 85 14.98 7.45 -7.18
CA LYS A 85 15.95 8.25 -7.96
C LYS A 85 15.72 8.13 -9.47
N ASN A 86 15.42 6.93 -9.94
CA ASN A 86 15.30 6.65 -11.37
C ASN A 86 13.90 6.93 -11.92
N ASN A 87 12.85 6.87 -11.08
CA ASN A 87 11.48 7.01 -11.54
C ASN A 87 10.49 7.36 -10.41
N PRO A 88 9.86 8.55 -10.41
CA PRO A 88 8.98 8.97 -9.32
C PRO A 88 7.64 8.20 -9.23
N LYS A 89 7.34 7.26 -10.14
CA LYS A 89 6.08 6.49 -10.16
C LYS A 89 6.22 5.09 -9.56
N THR A 90 6.86 4.99 -8.40
CA THR A 90 6.99 3.75 -7.63
C THR A 90 5.75 3.55 -6.74
N LEU A 91 4.97 2.50 -6.96
CA LEU A 91 3.85 2.14 -6.07
C LEU A 91 4.34 1.06 -5.10
N LYS A 92 4.23 1.32 -3.80
CA LYS A 92 4.49 0.28 -2.79
C LYS A 92 3.17 -0.18 -2.21
N HIS A 93 2.92 -1.50 -2.18
CA HIS A 93 1.64 -2.04 -1.75
C HIS A 93 1.79 -3.29 -0.87
N CYS A 94 0.97 -3.38 0.18
CA CYS A 94 0.74 -4.61 0.95
C CYS A 94 -0.62 -5.21 0.61
N TYR A 95 -0.97 -6.40 1.14
CA TYR A 95 -2.33 -6.96 1.06
C TYR A 95 -3.42 -6.00 1.56
N GLY A 96 -3.15 -5.31 2.67
CA GLY A 96 -4.06 -4.34 3.27
C GLY A 96 -3.52 -2.92 3.48
N GLY A 97 -2.33 -2.59 2.98
CA GLY A 97 -1.74 -1.23 3.05
C GLY A 97 -1.39 -0.67 4.44
N LEU A 98 -1.83 -1.29 5.54
CA LEU A 98 -1.84 -0.64 6.86
C LEU A 98 -0.72 -1.06 7.81
N GLY A 99 -0.17 -2.28 7.69
CA GLY A 99 0.84 -2.81 8.63
C GLY A 99 2.26 -2.77 8.07
N ARG A 100 2.65 -3.85 7.39
CA ARG A 100 3.99 -4.07 6.82
C ARG A 100 4.46 -2.93 5.90
N PHE A 101 3.56 -2.40 5.07
CA PHE A 101 3.86 -1.23 4.24
C PHE A 101 4.14 0.02 5.09
N CYS A 102 3.33 0.29 6.11
CA CYS A 102 3.55 1.45 6.97
C CYS A 102 4.87 1.35 7.73
N LEU A 103 5.27 0.15 8.16
CA LEU A 103 6.58 -0.09 8.76
C LEU A 103 7.70 0.31 7.79
N VAL A 104 7.75 -0.32 6.60
CA VAL A 104 8.77 -0.04 5.57
C VAL A 104 8.76 1.43 5.14
N ALA A 105 7.57 2.01 4.94
CA ALA A 105 7.44 3.42 4.57
C ALA A 105 7.91 4.37 5.68
N THR A 106 7.79 3.98 6.96
CA THR A 106 8.32 4.75 8.10
C THR A 106 9.85 4.62 8.20
N CYS A 107 10.42 3.47 7.85
CA CYS A 107 11.86 3.28 7.81
C CYS A 107 12.54 4.16 6.76
N LEU A 108 11.88 4.42 5.62
CA LEU A 108 12.51 5.15 4.52
C LEU A 108 12.97 6.59 4.88
N PRO A 109 12.15 7.46 5.51
CA PRO A 109 12.62 8.78 5.95
C PRO A 109 13.79 8.71 6.93
N LEU A 110 13.83 7.69 7.80
CA LEU A 110 14.92 7.47 8.76
C LEU A 110 16.20 7.02 8.05
N TYR A 111 16.05 6.20 7.01
CA TYR A 111 17.16 5.73 6.18
C TYR A 111 17.76 6.87 5.33
N LEU A 112 16.92 7.77 4.80
CA LEU A 112 17.36 8.86 3.93
C LEU A 112 17.89 10.09 4.67
N SER A 113 17.67 10.21 5.99
CA SER A 113 18.02 11.42 6.73
C SER A 113 18.24 11.17 8.23
N ASP A 114 19.44 11.51 8.69
CA ASP A 114 19.80 11.51 10.12
C ASP A 114 19.07 12.58 10.94
N ARG A 115 18.33 13.48 10.28
CA ARG A 115 17.61 14.59 10.94
C ARG A 115 16.17 14.24 11.31
N ILE A 116 15.64 13.14 10.79
CA ILE A 116 14.27 12.72 11.04
C ILE A 116 14.25 11.77 12.23
N SER A 117 13.53 12.16 13.29
CA SER A 117 13.27 11.27 14.42
C SER A 117 12.20 10.22 14.08
N PRO A 118 12.19 9.05 14.74
CA PRO A 118 11.14 8.04 14.58
C PRO A 118 9.72 8.60 14.77
N GLN A 119 9.53 9.53 15.70
CA GLN A 119 8.24 10.18 15.98
C GLN A 119 7.78 11.05 14.81
N GLN A 120 8.71 11.77 14.18
CA GLN A 120 8.42 12.55 12.97
C GLN A 120 8.08 11.64 11.79
N ALA A 121 8.84 10.57 11.57
CA ALA A 121 8.56 9.61 10.50
C ALA A 121 7.15 8.99 10.65
N MET A 122 6.78 8.56 11.87
CA MET A 122 5.42 8.08 12.14
C MET A 122 4.34 9.13 11.86
N THR A 123 4.62 10.39 12.17
CA THR A 123 3.69 11.51 11.93
C THR A 123 3.48 11.74 10.45
N ILE A 124 4.55 11.74 9.66
CA ILE A 124 4.51 11.88 8.20
C ILE A 124 3.62 10.79 7.59
N ILE A 125 3.85 9.52 7.95
CA ILE A 125 3.06 8.40 7.42
C ILE A 125 1.60 8.48 7.85
N LYS A 126 1.30 8.86 9.10
CA LYS A 126 -0.09 9.07 9.57
C LYS A 126 -0.81 10.15 8.75
N GLN A 127 -0.15 11.29 8.53
CA GLN A 127 -0.72 12.39 7.75
C GLN A 127 -0.95 11.97 6.29
N TYR A 128 0.04 11.30 5.68
CA TYR A 128 -0.07 10.76 4.33
C TYR A 128 -1.28 9.82 4.18
N ASN A 129 -1.41 8.84 5.08
CA ASN A 129 -2.54 7.90 5.04
C ASN A 129 -3.88 8.60 5.22
N TYR A 130 -3.97 9.60 6.11
CA TYR A 130 -5.20 10.37 6.29
C TYR A 130 -5.60 11.11 5.01
N LEU A 131 -4.65 11.78 4.34
CA LEU A 131 -4.90 12.53 3.10
C LEU A 131 -5.35 11.59 1.98
N HIS A 132 -4.71 10.43 1.84
CA HIS A 132 -5.07 9.43 0.83
C HIS A 132 -6.47 8.83 1.04
N GLU A 133 -6.91 8.71 2.29
CA GLU A 133 -8.25 8.18 2.61
C GLU A 133 -9.31 9.28 2.74
N PHE A 134 -8.93 10.56 2.64
CA PHE A 134 -9.81 11.68 3.00
C PHE A 134 -11.09 11.72 2.17
N GLN A 135 -10.99 11.57 0.85
CA GLN A 135 -12.14 11.62 -0.06
C GLN A 135 -13.14 10.50 0.24
N ASP A 136 -12.66 9.30 0.53
CA ASP A 136 -13.49 8.14 0.87
C ASP A 136 -14.18 8.35 2.23
N LYS A 137 -13.42 8.83 3.23
CA LYS A 137 -13.97 9.16 4.55
C LYS A 137 -15.03 10.25 4.47
N LEU A 138 -14.80 11.27 3.65
CA LEU A 138 -15.75 12.35 3.41
C LEU A 138 -17.03 11.84 2.73
N ALA A 139 -16.90 11.00 1.70
CA ALA A 139 -18.06 10.43 1.00
C ALA A 139 -18.93 9.57 1.94
N VAL A 140 -18.33 8.76 2.80
CA VAL A 140 -19.04 7.98 3.83
C VAL A 140 -19.75 8.89 4.83
N HIS A 141 -19.07 9.94 5.30
CA HIS A 141 -19.64 10.89 6.25
C HIS A 141 -20.86 11.63 5.67
N LEU A 142 -20.75 12.16 4.45
CA LEU A 142 -21.86 12.83 3.76
C LEU A 142 -23.05 11.89 3.56
N SER A 143 -22.79 10.66 3.10
CA SER A 143 -23.85 9.64 2.91
C SER A 143 -24.58 9.33 4.21
N SER A 144 -23.85 9.23 5.33
CA SER A 144 -24.43 8.94 6.66
C SER A 144 -25.32 10.08 7.16
N ARG A 145 -24.94 11.34 6.87
CA ARG A 145 -25.68 12.54 7.23
C ARG A 145 -26.99 12.65 6.45
N ASP A 146 -26.99 12.30 5.16
CA ASP A 146 -28.19 12.27 4.33
C ASP A 146 -29.19 11.19 4.78
N THR A 147 -28.71 10.02 5.21
CA THR A 147 -29.57 9.00 5.83
C THR A 147 -30.16 9.45 7.16
N LEU A 148 -29.40 10.14 8.01
CA LEU A 148 -29.90 10.68 9.27
C LEU A 148 -30.99 11.75 9.03
N SER A 149 -30.79 12.62 8.04
CA SER A 149 -31.76 13.65 7.68
C SER A 149 -33.08 13.07 7.16
N ARG A 150 -33.05 11.92 6.47
CA ARG A 150 -34.26 11.24 5.97
C ARG A 150 -35.01 10.46 7.04
N SER A 151 -34.35 10.04 8.12
CA SER A 151 -34.99 9.34 9.24
C SER A 151 -35.74 10.25 10.22
N VAL A 152 -35.45 11.56 10.23
CA VAL A 152 -36.06 12.53 11.17
C VAL A 152 -37.33 13.18 10.58
N SER A 153 -37.65 12.93 9.31
CA SER A 153 -38.86 13.45 8.65
C SER A 153 -40.08 12.51 8.73
N ARG A 154 -40.27 11.80 9.85
CA ARG A 154 -41.47 10.96 10.09
C ARG A 154 -42.23 11.42 11.33
#